data_AF-A0AA35SP47-F1
#
_entry.id   AF-A0AA35SP47-F1
#
_cell.length_a   1.000
_cell.length_b   1.000
_cell.length_c   1.000
_cell.angle_alpha   90.00
_cell.angle_beta   90.00
_cell.angle_gamma   90.00
#
_symmetry.space_group_name_H-M   'P 1'
#
loop_
_entity.id
_entity.type
_entity.pdbx_description
1 polymer ?
#
loop_
_entity_poly.entity_id
_entity_poly.type
_entity_poly.pdbx_seq_one_letter_code
_entity_poly.pdbx_strand_id
1 'polypeptide(L)'
;MFSVRRLGARVGSYATYGGTTGDWRAQSDRIMEMNYDDWLRDKVVYGTAESVTDRLHELTEELGLDQVMFEVNYGNQIPLERQRKSLRMFTEKVIPHFK
;
A
#
# COMPACT_ATOMS: atom_id res chain seq x y z
N MET A 1 15.20 5.20 3.46
CA MET A 1 13.81 5.64 3.68
C MET A 1 13.29 4.98 4.96
N PHE A 2 13.04 5.73 6.04
CA PHE A 2 12.71 5.19 7.38
C PHE A 2 11.49 4.24 7.37
N SER A 3 10.48 4.58 6.59
CA SER A 3 9.23 3.82 6.43
C SER A 3 9.46 2.43 5.84
N VAL A 4 10.32 2.32 4.82
CA VAL A 4 10.67 1.06 4.15
C VAL A 4 11.28 0.08 5.14
N ARG A 5 12.27 0.53 5.92
CA ARG A 5 12.89 -0.29 6.97
C ARG A 5 11.88 -0.70 8.04
N ARG A 6 10.96 0.20 8.42
CA ARG A 6 9.88 -0.09 9.37
C ARG A 6 8.94 -1.17 8.84
N LEU A 7 8.54 -1.10 7.56
CA LEU A 7 7.69 -2.13 6.96
C LEU A 7 8.42 -3.46 6.84
N GLY A 8 9.64 -3.48 6.30
CA GLY A 8 10.44 -4.70 6.17
C GLY A 8 10.61 -5.41 7.50
N ALA A 9 10.99 -4.67 8.56
CA ALA A 9 11.13 -5.23 9.91
C ALA A 9 9.80 -5.80 10.46
N ARG A 10 8.67 -5.12 10.21
CA ARG A 10 7.35 -5.61 10.61
C ARG A 10 6.97 -6.87 9.85
N VAL A 11 7.21 -6.91 8.54
CA VAL A 11 6.93 -8.10 7.73
C VAL A 11 7.79 -9.28 8.19
N GLY A 12 9.07 -9.06 8.44
CA GLY A 12 9.98 -10.09 8.92
C GLY A 12 9.61 -10.66 10.29
N SER A 13 8.94 -9.88 11.15
CA SER A 13 8.48 -10.39 12.45
C SER A 13 7.36 -11.43 12.31
N TYR A 14 6.57 -11.43 11.22
CA TYR A 14 5.56 -12.46 10.98
C TYR A 14 6.16 -13.84 10.69
N ALA A 15 7.44 -13.92 10.31
CA ALA A 15 8.12 -15.21 10.11
C ALA A 15 8.17 -16.07 11.39
N THR A 16 7.99 -15.46 12.57
CA THR A 16 7.95 -16.17 13.85
C THR A 16 6.53 -16.43 14.37
N TYR A 17 5.49 -15.95 13.68
CA TYR A 17 4.09 -16.13 14.09
C TYR A 17 3.52 -17.44 13.54
N GLY A 18 3.01 -18.28 14.43
CA GLY A 18 2.23 -19.47 14.06
C GLY A 18 0.89 -19.10 13.42
N GLY A 19 0.43 -19.91 12.46
CA GLY A 19 -0.85 -19.72 11.76
C GLY A 19 -0.79 -18.88 10.50
N THR A 20 0.40 -18.45 10.08
CA THR A 20 0.60 -17.78 8.79
C THR A 20 1.12 -18.77 7.74
N THR A 21 0.79 -18.56 6.45
CA THR A 21 1.05 -19.51 5.36
C THR A 21 2.16 -19.07 4.39
N GLY A 22 2.79 -17.91 4.62
CA GLY A 22 3.76 -17.30 3.70
C GLY A 22 5.20 -17.29 4.20
N ASP A 23 6.17 -17.20 3.27
CA ASP A 23 7.58 -16.95 3.60
C ASP A 23 7.82 -15.46 3.88
N TRP A 24 7.49 -15.05 5.11
CA TRP A 24 7.61 -13.66 5.54
C TRP A 24 9.05 -13.16 5.63
N ARG A 25 10.03 -14.05 5.77
CA ARG A 25 11.44 -13.67 5.74
C ARG A 25 11.83 -13.24 4.33
N ALA A 26 11.52 -14.06 3.33
CA ALA A 26 11.76 -13.69 1.93
C ALA A 26 10.96 -12.44 1.52
N GLN A 27 9.74 -12.25 2.04
CA GLN A 27 8.99 -11.01 1.81
C GLN A 27 9.67 -9.78 2.44
N SER A 28 10.18 -9.90 3.67
CA SER A 28 10.97 -8.84 4.31
C SER A 28 12.20 -8.48 3.48
N ASP A 29 12.95 -9.48 3.04
CA ASP A 29 14.20 -9.26 2.29
C ASP A 29 13.93 -8.52 0.98
N ARG A 30 12.89 -8.96 0.23
CA ARG A 30 12.42 -8.23 -0.97
C ARG A 30 12.11 -6.77 -0.68
N ILE A 31 11.34 -6.48 0.37
CA ILE A 31 10.97 -5.10 0.74
C ILE A 31 12.20 -4.24 1.03
N MET A 32 13.25 -4.83 1.61
CA MET A 32 14.49 -4.13 1.96
C MET A 32 15.38 -3.84 0.74
N GLU A 33 15.24 -4.64 -0.32
CA GLU A 33 16.01 -4.52 -1.57
C GLU A 33 15.34 -3.62 -2.63
N MET A 34 14.03 -3.39 -2.51
CA MET A 34 13.26 -2.58 -3.47
C MET A 34 13.80 -1.14 -3.59
N ASN A 35 13.95 -0.68 -4.84
CA ASN A 35 14.25 0.71 -5.14
C ASN A 35 12.96 1.56 -5.20
N TYR A 36 13.12 2.86 -5.46
CA TYR A 36 11.98 3.79 -5.51
C TYR A 36 10.92 3.42 -6.56
N ASP A 37 11.35 3.01 -7.75
CA ASP A 37 10.45 2.65 -8.86
C ASP A 37 9.72 1.34 -8.57
N ASP A 38 10.40 0.37 -7.95
CA ASP A 38 9.75 -0.86 -7.47
C ASP A 38 8.65 -0.54 -6.47
N TRP A 39 8.90 0.41 -5.56
CA TRP A 39 7.91 0.85 -4.58
C TRP A 39 6.70 1.52 -5.23
N LEU A 40 6.92 2.41 -6.20
CA LEU A 40 5.83 3.05 -6.94
C LEU A 40 5.00 2.04 -7.74
N ARG A 41 5.64 1.00 -8.31
CA ARG A 41 4.97 -0.05 -9.10
C ARG A 41 4.15 -1.01 -8.24
N ASP A 42 4.73 -1.50 -7.14
CA ASP A 42 4.21 -2.69 -6.44
C ASP A 42 3.59 -2.41 -5.07
N LYS A 43 3.75 -1.20 -4.52
CA LYS A 43 3.39 -0.92 -3.10
C LYS A 43 2.62 0.38 -2.91
N VAL A 44 2.52 1.23 -3.93
CA VAL A 44 1.87 2.54 -3.83
C VAL A 44 0.85 2.70 -4.96
N VAL A 45 -0.34 3.16 -4.62
CA VAL A 45 -1.35 3.62 -5.58
C VAL A 45 -1.41 5.14 -5.50
N TYR A 46 -1.17 5.84 -6.61
CA TYR A 46 -1.07 7.29 -6.65
C TYR A 46 -1.50 7.86 -8.01
N GLY A 47 -1.78 9.17 -8.06
CA GLY A 47 -2.10 9.88 -9.29
C GLY A 47 -3.43 10.62 -9.20
N THR A 48 -4.15 10.66 -10.33
CA THR A 48 -5.50 11.20 -10.39
C THR A 48 -6.50 10.24 -9.76
N ALA A 49 -7.72 10.70 -9.47
CA ALA A 49 -8.78 9.82 -8.96
C ALA A 49 -9.08 8.67 -9.95
N GLU A 50 -9.05 8.93 -11.25
CA GLU A 50 -9.23 7.93 -12.31
C GLU A 50 -8.12 6.87 -12.25
N SER A 51 -6.85 7.31 -12.29
CA SER A 51 -5.70 6.39 -12.23
C SER A 51 -5.67 5.53 -10.96
N VAL A 52 -6.10 6.09 -9.82
CA VAL A 52 -6.22 5.36 -8.56
C VAL A 52 -7.37 4.34 -8.62
N THR A 53 -8.50 4.71 -9.23
CA THR A 53 -9.66 3.83 -9.41
C THR A 53 -9.29 2.63 -10.28
N ASP A 54 -8.70 2.88 -11.45
CA ASP A 54 -8.29 1.82 -12.38
C ASP A 54 -7.31 0.86 -11.71
N ARG A 55 -6.27 1.40 -11.04
CA ARG A 55 -5.27 0.57 -10.38
C ARG A 55 -5.84 -0.26 -9.23
N LEU A 56 -6.82 0.25 -8.49
CA LEU A 56 -7.47 -0.51 -7.44
C LEU A 56 -8.37 -1.62 -8.01
N HIS A 57 -9.07 -1.39 -9.12
CA HIS A 57 -9.82 -2.44 -9.81
C HIS A 57 -8.89 -3.55 -10.30
N GLU A 58 -7.80 -3.19 -10.98
CA GLU A 58 -6.77 -4.16 -11.42
C GLU A 58 -6.29 -5.03 -10.25
N LEU A 59 -5.87 -4.41 -9.14
CA LEU A 59 -5.37 -5.15 -7.97
C LEU A 59 -6.45 -6.02 -7.32
N THR A 60 -7.69 -5.55 -7.28
CA THR A 60 -8.81 -6.29 -6.68
C THR A 60 -9.12 -7.54 -7.51
N GLU A 61 -9.11 -7.43 -8.84
CA GLU A 61 -9.35 -8.54 -9.76
C GLU A 61 -8.17 -9.52 -9.82
N GLU A 62 -6.94 -9.02 -10.00
CA GLU A 62 -5.73 -9.85 -10.11
C GLU A 62 -5.45 -10.68 -8.86
N LEU A 63 -5.74 -10.12 -7.68
CA LEU A 63 -5.44 -10.76 -6.39
C LEU A 63 -6.68 -11.36 -5.72
N GLY A 64 -7.88 -11.19 -6.30
CA GLY A 64 -9.13 -11.68 -5.73
C GLY A 64 -9.43 -11.09 -4.35
N LEU A 65 -9.26 -9.77 -4.19
CA LEU A 65 -9.41 -9.11 -2.89
C LEU A 65 -10.87 -8.78 -2.58
N ASP A 66 -11.33 -9.13 -1.38
CA ASP A 66 -12.64 -8.66 -0.88
C ASP A 66 -12.54 -7.31 -0.15
N GLN A 67 -11.33 -6.90 0.24
CA GLN A 67 -11.11 -5.68 1.03
C GLN A 67 -9.73 -5.06 0.74
N VAL A 68 -9.69 -3.73 0.73
CA VAL A 68 -8.46 -2.94 0.66
C VAL A 68 -8.30 -2.10 1.93
N MET A 69 -7.12 -2.19 2.56
CA MET A 69 -6.69 -1.30 3.64
C MET A 69 -5.53 -0.43 3.15
N PHE A 70 -5.56 0.87 3.43
CA PHE A 70 -4.55 1.81 2.94
C PHE A 70 -4.07 2.81 4.01
N GLU A 71 -2.86 3.32 3.84
CA GLU A 71 -2.25 4.39 4.64
C GLU A 71 -2.00 5.60 3.75
N VAL A 72 -2.48 6.78 4.15
CA VAL A 72 -2.38 8.01 3.35
C VAL A 72 -1.06 8.75 3.57
N ASN A 73 -0.42 8.55 4.72
CA ASN A 73 0.78 9.27 5.12
C ASN A 73 1.94 8.32 5.41
N TYR A 74 2.23 7.47 4.42
CA TYR A 74 3.32 6.52 4.55
C TYR A 74 4.64 7.26 4.77
N GLY A 75 5.20 7.11 5.98
CA GLY A 75 6.44 7.76 6.39
C GLY A 75 6.31 9.05 7.16
N ASN A 76 5.10 9.48 7.51
CA ASN A 76 4.86 10.64 8.37
C ASN A 76 5.44 11.97 7.87
N GLN A 77 5.61 12.11 6.55
CA GLN A 77 6.25 13.29 5.92
C GLN A 77 5.27 14.17 5.13
N ILE A 78 4.02 13.75 4.97
CA ILE A 78 3.03 14.51 4.20
C ILE A 78 2.35 15.53 5.12
N PRO A 79 2.28 16.83 4.75
CA PRO A 79 1.53 17.83 5.52
C PRO A 79 0.04 17.46 5.68
N LEU A 80 -0.54 17.74 6.85
CA LEU A 80 -1.93 17.37 7.19
C LEU A 80 -2.94 17.83 6.13
N GLU A 81 -2.82 19.05 5.62
CA GLU A 81 -3.74 19.59 4.61
C GLU A 81 -3.72 18.77 3.31
N ARG A 82 -2.55 18.27 2.91
CA ARG A 82 -2.43 17.40 1.72
C ARG A 82 -3.04 16.03 1.98
N GLN A 83 -2.87 15.47 3.17
CA GLN A 83 -3.51 14.21 3.57
C GLN A 83 -5.04 14.35 3.53
N ARG A 84 -5.59 15.41 4.14
CA ARG A 84 -7.04 15.70 4.15
C ARG A 84 -7.61 15.85 2.75
N LYS A 85 -6.91 16.60 1.88
CA LYS A 85 -7.32 16.78 0.49
C LYS A 85 -7.30 15.43 -0.26
N SER A 86 -6.28 14.61 -0.07
CA SER A 86 -6.18 13.28 -0.68
C SER A 86 -7.33 12.38 -0.23
N LEU A 87 -7.58 12.27 1.07
CA LEU A 87 -8.69 11.51 1.64
C LEU A 87 -10.03 11.98 1.11
N ARG A 88 -10.26 13.29 1.05
CA ARG A 88 -11.50 13.85 0.51
C ARG A 88 -11.70 13.44 -0.95
N MET A 89 -10.67 13.60 -1.80
CA MET A 89 -10.76 13.20 -3.20
C MET A 89 -10.98 11.68 -3.35
N PHE A 90 -10.30 10.88 -2.54
CA PHE A 90 -10.48 9.43 -2.52
C PHE A 90 -11.94 9.06 -2.18
N THR A 91 -12.48 9.62 -1.10
CA THR A 91 -13.85 9.35 -0.66
C THR A 91 -14.90 9.85 -1.66
N GLU A 92 -14.72 11.04 -2.23
CA GLU A 92 -15.71 11.65 -3.13
C GLU A 92 -15.64 11.10 -4.56
N LYS A 93 -14.47 10.64 -5.02
CA LYS A 93 -14.24 10.33 -6.44
C LYS A 93 -13.75 8.92 -6.73
N VAL A 94 -13.25 8.17 -5.74
CA VAL A 94 -12.74 6.81 -5.95
C VAL A 94 -13.70 5.80 -5.34
N ILE A 95 -14.02 5.94 -4.04
CA ILE A 95 -14.92 4.99 -3.35
C ILE A 95 -16.24 4.72 -4.09
N PRO A 96 -16.93 5.71 -4.72
CA PRO A 96 -18.19 5.45 -5.42
C PRO A 96 -18.10 4.44 -6.58
N HIS A 97 -16.89 4.13 -7.06
CA HIS A 97 -16.66 3.13 -8.12
C HIS A 97 -16.56 1.69 -7.57
N PHE A 98 -16.46 1.52 -6.25
CA PHE A 98 -16.36 0.22 -5.58
C PHE A 98 -17.67 -0.05 -4.82
N LYS A 99 -18.20 -1.28 -4.92
CA LYS A 99 -19.46 -1.71 -4.31
C LYS A 99 -19.24 -2.56 -3.08
#